data_AF-A0AAF3FSC8-F1
#
_entry.id   AF-A0AAF3FSC8-F1
#
_cell.length_a   1.000
_cell.length_b   1.000
_cell.length_c   1.000
_cell.angle_alpha   90.00
_cell.angle_beta   90.00
_cell.angle_gamma   90.00
#
_symmetry.space_group_name_H-M   'P 1'
#
loop_
_entity.id
_entity.type
_entity.pdbx_description
1 polymer ?
#
loop_
_entity_poly.entity_id
_entity_poly.type
_entity_poly.pdbx_seq_one_letter_code
_entity_poly.pdbx_strand_id
1 'polypeptide(L)'
;MAYGLPEHSETYALRSTNNYEPYRLYNLDVFEYEINNPMALYGSVPYLAATNPRRTLGVLWLNPSETWVDYDISRADLGVVGKLVETEDERADRIPQINTRFISETGLIDVFFFLGPKPHDLFRQYSKLTGVTPVPPQFSLGYHQCRWNYKDEKDVREVIAKFDENEIPMDVIWLDIEHTDEKRYFTWDKEKFPEPKQMVEDVAKKGRKMVLIVDPHIKRTKNYTIYKEARKKRLSGERAWWEENSRWQLLAPGLVWLDKYEGTTEDVHIWNDMNEPSVFNGPEITMPKDLVHYDDREHREVHNMYGFYQHEATHNGISSDTSHAATAGIPFIEARVAYEWAQAGWLFQPFF
;
A
#
# COMPACT_ATOMS: atom_id res chain seq x y z
N MET A 1 23.11 14.04 -3.25
CA MET A 1 22.55 12.76 -2.74
C MET A 1 21.17 12.58 -3.32
N ALA A 2 20.71 11.34 -3.50
CA ALA A 2 19.34 11.02 -3.90
C ALA A 2 18.63 10.16 -2.85
N TYR A 3 17.30 10.25 -2.84
CA TYR A 3 16.38 9.66 -1.86
C TYR A 3 15.10 9.23 -2.59
N GLY A 4 14.31 8.36 -1.97
CA GLY A 4 13.03 7.90 -2.51
C GLY A 4 13.10 6.45 -2.94
N LEU A 5 12.33 6.12 -3.99
CA LEU A 5 12.12 4.75 -4.48
C LEU A 5 11.70 3.74 -3.40
N PRO A 6 10.86 4.07 -2.39
CA PRO A 6 10.44 3.04 -1.44
C PRO A 6 9.58 1.96 -2.14
N GLU A 7 9.47 0.75 -1.60
CA GLU A 7 9.91 0.33 -0.27
C GLU A 7 11.11 -0.64 -0.30
N HIS A 8 12.17 -0.29 0.44
CA HIS A 8 13.36 -1.10 0.62
C HIS A 8 13.82 -1.06 2.07
N SER A 9 14.34 -2.19 2.55
CA SER A 9 15.05 -2.28 3.83
C SER A 9 16.48 -1.78 3.64
N GLU A 10 16.62 -0.47 3.44
CA GLU A 10 17.87 0.16 3.02
C GLU A 10 18.09 1.50 3.74
N THR A 11 19.31 2.02 3.63
CA THR A 11 19.66 3.38 4.05
C THR A 11 18.78 4.43 3.38
N TYR A 12 18.49 5.51 4.13
CA TYR A 12 17.62 6.59 3.65
C TYR A 12 18.13 7.26 2.35
N ALA A 13 19.45 7.46 2.24
CA ALA A 13 20.07 7.94 1.01
C ALA A 13 20.42 6.76 0.11
N LEU A 14 20.04 6.83 -1.17
CA LEU A 14 20.27 5.76 -2.12
C LEU A 14 21.77 5.46 -2.30
N ARG A 15 22.12 4.17 -2.34
CA ARG A 15 23.47 3.66 -2.59
C ARG A 15 23.65 3.38 -4.08
N SER A 16 24.86 3.61 -4.60
CA SER A 16 25.19 3.31 -6.00
C SER A 16 24.98 1.82 -6.30
N THR A 17 24.33 1.52 -7.42
CA THR A 17 24.05 0.17 -7.91
C THR A 17 25.17 -0.38 -8.80
N ASN A 18 26.28 0.35 -9.01
CA ASN A 18 27.38 -0.12 -9.88
C ASN A 18 27.99 -1.47 -9.48
N ASN A 19 27.96 -1.79 -8.19
CA ASN A 19 28.54 -3.02 -7.63
C ASN A 19 27.47 -3.90 -6.95
N TYR A 20 26.18 -3.62 -7.18
CA TYR A 20 25.04 -4.27 -6.52
C TYR A 20 23.87 -4.42 -7.50
N GLU A 21 22.83 -5.14 -7.08
CA GLU A 21 21.60 -5.20 -7.89
C GLU A 21 20.90 -3.82 -7.92
N PRO A 22 20.17 -3.49 -9.01
CA PRO A 22 19.37 -2.28 -9.07
C PRO A 22 18.25 -2.30 -8.02
N TYR A 23 17.75 -1.11 -7.66
CA TYR A 23 16.54 -1.02 -6.84
C TYR A 23 15.36 -1.59 -7.62
N ARG A 24 14.67 -2.57 -7.06
CA ARG A 24 13.48 -3.19 -7.68
C ARG A 24 12.21 -2.61 -7.08
N LEU A 25 11.26 -2.24 -7.94
CA LEU A 25 9.91 -1.79 -7.58
C LEU A 25 8.92 -2.81 -8.13
N TYR A 26 8.56 -3.75 -7.26
CA TYR A 26 7.59 -4.82 -7.53
C TYR A 26 7.02 -5.26 -6.17
N ASN A 27 5.74 -4.99 -5.93
CA ASN A 27 5.12 -5.23 -4.64
C ASN A 27 5.12 -6.73 -4.30
N LEU A 28 5.85 -7.13 -3.26
CA LEU A 28 6.07 -8.53 -2.91
C LEU A 28 5.89 -8.78 -1.41
N ASP A 29 5.32 -9.95 -1.12
CA ASP A 29 5.26 -10.50 0.23
C ASP A 29 6.58 -11.22 0.55
N VAL A 30 7.54 -10.46 1.08
CA VAL A 30 8.88 -10.97 1.40
C VAL A 30 8.94 -11.41 2.86
N PHE A 31 8.86 -12.73 3.07
CA PHE A 31 9.03 -13.33 4.39
C PHE A 31 10.46 -13.15 4.91
N GLU A 32 10.60 -12.72 6.17
CA GLU A 32 11.90 -12.50 6.84
C GLU A 32 12.89 -11.68 5.98
N TYR A 33 12.42 -10.54 5.45
CA TYR A 33 13.25 -9.67 4.60
C TYR A 33 14.60 -9.31 5.24
N GLU A 34 15.64 -9.25 4.43
CA GLU A 34 16.98 -8.86 4.86
C GLU A 34 17.13 -7.34 4.98
N ILE A 35 18.14 -6.89 5.74
CA ILE A 35 18.47 -5.47 5.87
C ILE A 35 19.64 -5.06 4.99
N ASN A 36 19.64 -3.80 4.56
CA ASN A 36 20.59 -3.22 3.61
C ASN A 36 20.58 -3.91 2.25
N ASN A 37 19.39 -4.16 1.72
CA ASN A 37 19.14 -4.91 0.50
C ASN A 37 18.19 -4.15 -0.45
N PRO A 38 18.52 -3.98 -1.75
CA PRO A 38 17.66 -3.30 -2.74
C PRO A 38 16.50 -4.15 -3.29
N MET A 39 16.28 -5.35 -2.74
CA MET A 39 15.13 -6.19 -3.06
C MET A 39 13.81 -5.47 -2.74
N ALA A 40 12.88 -5.54 -3.68
CA ALA A 40 11.54 -4.97 -3.51
C ALA A 40 10.83 -5.56 -2.29
N LEU A 41 10.08 -4.73 -1.58
CA LEU A 41 9.20 -5.11 -0.47
C LEU A 41 7.73 -4.89 -0.88
N TYR A 42 6.88 -4.48 0.05
CA TYR A 42 5.43 -4.50 -0.12
C TYR A 42 4.90 -3.33 -0.95
N GLY A 43 5.48 -2.14 -0.82
CA GLY A 43 5.07 -0.94 -1.57
C GLY A 43 6.05 -0.50 -2.66
N SER A 44 5.54 0.27 -3.63
CA SER A 44 6.33 0.87 -4.70
C SER A 44 5.89 2.31 -4.98
N VAL A 45 6.79 3.27 -4.79
CA VAL A 45 6.58 4.68 -5.15
C VAL A 45 7.73 5.08 -6.09
N PRO A 46 7.52 5.13 -7.42
CA PRO A 46 8.58 5.33 -8.42
C PRO A 46 9.03 6.81 -8.51
N TYR A 47 9.32 7.40 -7.36
CA TYR A 47 9.71 8.78 -7.18
C TYR A 47 11.11 8.89 -6.59
N LEU A 48 11.97 9.70 -7.20
CA LEU A 48 13.32 9.98 -6.72
C LEU A 48 13.51 11.47 -6.54
N ALA A 49 14.03 11.87 -5.39
CA ALA A 49 14.41 13.24 -5.07
C ALA A 49 15.94 13.34 -4.95
N ALA A 50 16.56 14.24 -5.71
CA ALA A 50 17.99 14.53 -5.65
C ALA A 50 18.22 15.92 -5.07
N THR A 51 19.12 16.04 -4.09
CA THR A 51 19.42 17.33 -3.45
C THR A 51 20.92 17.58 -3.29
N ASN A 52 21.27 18.86 -3.37
CA ASN A 52 22.57 19.43 -3.03
C ASN A 52 22.36 20.75 -2.27
N PRO A 53 23.42 21.40 -1.74
CA PRO A 53 23.27 22.64 -0.96
C PRO A 53 22.60 23.82 -1.69
N ARG A 54 22.50 23.77 -3.02
CA ARG A 54 21.94 24.84 -3.87
C ARG A 54 20.53 24.53 -4.37
N ARG A 55 20.19 23.26 -4.59
CA ARG A 55 18.94 22.86 -5.25
C ARG A 55 18.50 21.44 -4.89
N THR A 56 17.19 21.27 -4.88
CA THR A 56 16.50 19.98 -4.88
C THR A 56 15.72 19.81 -6.18
N LEU A 57 15.84 18.64 -6.79
CA LEU A 57 15.15 18.20 -7.99
C LEU A 57 14.46 16.86 -7.69
N GLY A 58 13.46 16.51 -8.48
CA GLY A 58 12.82 15.21 -8.39
C GLY A 58 12.32 14.73 -9.72
N VAL A 59 12.14 13.42 -9.80
CA VAL A 59 11.58 12.73 -10.96
C VAL A 59 10.56 11.72 -10.46
N LEU A 60 9.36 11.77 -11.02
CA LEU A 60 8.37 10.70 -10.89
C LEU A 60 8.34 9.94 -12.22
N TRP A 61 8.63 8.65 -12.14
CA TRP A 61 8.49 7.71 -13.24
C TRP A 61 7.13 7.03 -13.11
N LEU A 62 6.11 7.56 -13.79
CA LEU A 62 4.73 7.11 -13.60
C LEU A 62 4.46 5.83 -14.39
N ASN A 63 4.89 4.70 -13.84
CA ASN A 63 4.69 3.38 -14.43
C ASN A 63 4.35 2.35 -13.32
N PRO A 64 3.28 1.56 -13.47
CA PRO A 64 2.84 0.59 -12.46
C PRO A 64 3.32 -0.85 -12.72
N SER A 65 4.06 -1.11 -13.80
CA SER A 65 4.69 -2.40 -14.02
C SER A 65 5.95 -2.58 -13.18
N GLU A 66 6.49 -3.81 -13.15
CA GLU A 66 7.79 -4.08 -12.55
C GLU A 66 8.83 -3.11 -13.09
N THR A 67 9.50 -2.39 -12.18
CA THR A 67 10.46 -1.35 -12.53
C THR A 67 11.77 -1.56 -11.80
N TRP A 68 12.87 -1.53 -12.55
CA TRP A 68 14.23 -1.58 -12.03
C TRP A 68 14.88 -0.21 -12.18
N VAL A 69 15.59 0.23 -11.13
CA VAL A 69 16.22 1.54 -11.09
C VAL A 69 17.69 1.41 -10.76
N ASP A 70 18.54 1.63 -11.76
CA ASP A 70 19.96 1.85 -11.54
C ASP A 70 20.20 3.27 -11.05
N TYR A 71 21.17 3.40 -10.15
CA TYR A 71 21.59 4.68 -9.59
C TYR A 71 23.12 4.72 -9.45
N ASP A 72 23.73 5.78 -9.95
CA ASP A 72 25.17 5.99 -9.85
C ASP A 72 25.51 7.45 -9.53
N ILE A 73 26.64 7.64 -8.85
CA ILE A 73 27.27 8.95 -8.65
C ILE A 73 28.58 8.94 -9.41
N SER A 74 28.63 9.72 -10.49
CA SER A 74 29.82 9.89 -11.31
C SER A 74 30.28 11.35 -11.36
N ARG A 75 31.25 11.64 -12.22
CA ARG A 75 31.61 12.99 -12.64
C ARG A 75 31.16 13.17 -14.09
N ALA A 76 30.76 14.39 -14.45
CA ALA A 76 30.33 14.70 -15.80
C ALA A 76 31.45 14.37 -16.82
N ASP A 77 31.09 13.78 -17.96
CA ASP A 77 31.97 13.73 -19.13
C ASP A 77 31.41 14.69 -20.16
N LEU A 78 32.17 15.75 -20.47
CA LEU A 78 31.77 16.79 -21.41
C LEU A 78 31.67 16.28 -22.87
N GLY A 79 31.95 15.01 -23.13
CA GLY A 79 32.05 14.45 -24.46
C GLY A 79 33.14 15.14 -25.28
N VAL A 80 33.23 14.85 -26.57
CA VAL A 80 34.31 15.40 -27.44
C VAL A 80 34.19 16.92 -27.62
N VAL A 81 32.97 17.44 -27.70
CA VAL A 81 32.72 18.86 -27.97
C VAL A 81 32.89 19.72 -26.71
N GLY A 82 32.43 19.27 -25.54
CA GLY A 82 32.57 20.06 -24.32
C GLY A 82 34.02 20.14 -23.82
N LYS A 83 34.86 19.11 -24.09
CA LYS A 83 36.31 19.16 -23.81
C LYS A 83 37.07 20.24 -24.59
N LEU A 84 36.51 20.70 -25.72
CA LEU A 84 37.10 21.77 -26.55
C LEU A 84 36.79 23.18 -26.05
N VAL A 85 35.78 23.34 -25.18
CA VAL A 85 35.26 24.64 -24.71
C VAL A 85 35.40 24.79 -23.18
N GLU A 86 36.04 23.81 -22.53
CA GLU A 86 36.17 23.71 -21.08
C GLU A 86 37.07 24.84 -20.53
N THR A 87 36.56 25.61 -19.56
CA THR A 87 37.36 26.57 -18.78
C THR A 87 37.91 25.92 -17.51
N GLU A 88 38.96 26.47 -16.89
CA GLU A 88 39.58 25.85 -15.68
C GLU A 88 38.60 25.66 -14.51
N ASP A 89 37.57 26.50 -14.42
CA ASP A 89 36.52 26.46 -13.40
C ASP A 89 35.39 25.46 -13.72
N GLU A 90 35.32 24.94 -14.96
CA GLU A 90 34.22 24.10 -15.48
C GLU A 90 34.65 22.68 -15.84
N ARG A 91 35.82 22.22 -15.34
CA ARG A 91 36.29 20.89 -15.73
C ARG A 91 35.28 19.77 -15.40
N ALA A 92 34.86 19.03 -16.42
CA ALA A 92 33.86 17.97 -16.40
C ALA A 92 34.15 16.94 -15.32
N ASP A 93 35.43 16.55 -15.23
CA ASP A 93 35.95 15.58 -14.29
C ASP A 93 35.84 16.05 -12.82
N ARG A 94 35.40 17.29 -12.56
CA ARG A 94 35.19 17.84 -11.21
C ARG A 94 33.73 18.06 -10.86
N ILE A 95 32.79 17.94 -11.79
CA ILE A 95 31.36 18.20 -11.53
C ILE A 95 30.68 16.88 -11.12
N PRO A 96 30.27 16.70 -9.86
CA PRO A 96 29.57 15.49 -9.44
C PRO A 96 28.19 15.43 -10.12
N GLN A 97 27.85 14.27 -10.65
CA GLN A 97 26.60 14.00 -11.33
C GLN A 97 25.94 12.76 -10.73
N ILE A 98 24.61 12.80 -10.65
CA ILE A 98 23.79 11.63 -10.35
C ILE A 98 23.23 11.12 -11.67
N ASN A 99 23.44 9.85 -11.95
CA ASN A 99 22.83 9.15 -13.07
C ASN A 99 21.81 8.16 -12.53
N THR A 100 20.65 8.09 -13.15
CA THR A 100 19.64 7.08 -12.82
C THR A 100 19.00 6.58 -14.10
N ARG A 101 18.69 5.28 -14.13
CA ARG A 101 18.09 4.61 -15.28
C ARG A 101 16.91 3.77 -14.79
N PHE A 102 15.72 4.17 -15.20
CA PHE A 102 14.48 3.45 -14.95
C PHE A 102 14.21 2.49 -16.13
N ILE A 103 13.85 1.26 -15.81
CA ILE A 103 13.50 0.23 -16.79
C ILE A 103 12.23 -0.46 -16.30
N SER A 104 11.12 -0.22 -16.99
CA SER A 104 9.84 -0.88 -16.70
C SER A 104 9.56 -2.00 -17.70
N GLU A 105 8.92 -3.06 -17.24
CA GLU A 105 8.59 -4.22 -18.07
C GLU A 105 7.62 -3.88 -19.20
N THR A 106 6.60 -3.06 -18.92
CA THR A 106 5.57 -2.64 -19.89
C THR A 106 5.12 -1.20 -19.65
N GLY A 107 4.07 -0.76 -20.35
CA GLY A 107 3.47 0.56 -20.18
C GLY A 107 4.22 1.68 -20.91
N LEU A 108 3.87 2.92 -20.56
CA LEU A 108 4.40 4.12 -21.19
C LEU A 108 5.68 4.59 -20.49
N ILE A 109 6.50 5.34 -21.24
CA ILE A 109 7.48 6.25 -20.65
C ILE A 109 6.72 7.54 -20.32
N ASP A 110 6.26 7.64 -19.08
CA ASP A 110 5.59 8.84 -18.54
C ASP A 110 6.37 9.38 -17.35
N VAL A 111 6.86 10.61 -17.48
CA VAL A 111 7.88 11.16 -16.56
C VAL A 111 7.58 12.61 -16.22
N PHE A 112 7.53 12.89 -14.93
CA PHE A 112 7.35 14.25 -14.40
C PHE A 112 8.63 14.71 -13.73
N PHE A 113 9.07 15.93 -14.08
CA PHE A 113 10.23 16.57 -13.46
C PHE A 113 9.80 17.69 -12.51
N PHE A 114 10.30 17.63 -11.28
CA PHE A 114 10.07 18.61 -10.24
C PHE A 114 11.34 19.42 -10.02
N LEU A 115 11.25 20.74 -10.16
CA LEU A 115 12.42 21.62 -10.32
C LEU A 115 12.81 22.36 -9.04
N GLY A 116 12.09 22.14 -7.94
CA GLY A 116 12.33 22.77 -6.64
C GLY A 116 12.14 24.30 -6.71
N PRO A 117 13.08 25.11 -6.18
CA PRO A 117 14.47 24.76 -5.88
C PRO A 117 14.73 24.24 -4.47
N LYS A 118 13.84 24.49 -3.49
CA LYS A 118 14.01 24.00 -2.11
C LYS A 118 13.25 22.68 -1.91
N PRO A 119 13.60 21.87 -0.89
CA PRO A 119 12.88 20.64 -0.60
C PRO A 119 11.36 20.81 -0.44
N HIS A 120 10.89 21.89 0.19
CA HIS A 120 9.45 22.13 0.34
C HIS A 120 8.76 22.53 -0.97
N ASP A 121 9.46 23.18 -1.90
CA ASP A 121 8.92 23.53 -3.21
C ASP A 121 8.71 22.27 -4.05
N LEU A 122 9.68 21.36 -3.98
CA LEU A 122 9.61 20.03 -4.58
C LEU A 122 8.39 19.27 -4.07
N PHE A 123 8.20 19.16 -2.75
CA PHE A 123 7.05 18.47 -2.17
C PHE A 123 5.72 19.12 -2.56
N ARG A 124 5.64 20.45 -2.67
CA ARG A 124 4.44 21.14 -3.17
C ARG A 124 4.15 20.87 -4.64
N GLN A 125 5.18 20.70 -5.47
CA GLN A 125 4.99 20.38 -6.89
C GLN A 125 4.52 18.94 -7.05
N TYR A 126 5.15 18.02 -6.32
CA TYR A 126 4.76 16.61 -6.26
C TYR A 126 3.31 16.44 -5.79
N SER A 127 2.96 17.02 -4.64
CA SER A 127 1.62 16.85 -4.07
C SER A 127 0.49 17.50 -4.88
N LYS A 128 0.80 18.47 -5.75
CA LYS A 128 -0.19 18.99 -6.71
C LYS A 128 -0.57 17.97 -7.78
N LEU A 129 0.34 17.06 -8.11
CA LEU A 129 0.11 16.01 -9.10
C LEU A 129 -0.52 14.79 -8.44
N THR A 130 -0.02 14.41 -7.27
CA THR A 130 -0.31 13.10 -6.66
C THR A 130 -1.18 13.18 -5.43
N GLY A 131 -1.60 14.37 -5.02
CA GLY A 131 -2.43 14.61 -3.85
C GLY A 131 -1.65 14.83 -2.55
N VAL A 132 -2.39 15.01 -1.46
CA VAL A 132 -1.85 15.26 -0.12
C VAL A 132 -2.42 14.26 0.86
N THR A 133 -1.66 13.99 1.92
CA THR A 133 -2.12 13.19 3.07
C THR A 133 -3.49 13.69 3.55
N PRO A 134 -4.54 12.86 3.53
CA PRO A 134 -5.81 13.24 4.13
C PRO A 134 -5.60 13.47 5.62
N VAL A 135 -6.39 14.37 6.21
CA VAL A 135 -6.32 14.57 7.66
C VAL A 135 -6.76 13.26 8.33
N PRO A 136 -5.90 12.57 9.09
CA PRO A 136 -6.30 11.31 9.71
C PRO A 136 -7.30 11.58 10.86
N PRO A 137 -8.21 10.64 11.16
CA PRO A 137 -9.03 10.76 12.36
C PRO A 137 -8.14 10.75 13.61
N GLN A 138 -8.49 11.53 14.62
CA GLN A 138 -7.62 11.76 15.78
C GLN A 138 -7.16 10.47 16.48
N PHE A 139 -8.05 9.47 16.62
CA PHE A 139 -7.73 8.20 17.29
C PHE A 139 -6.61 7.43 16.58
N SER A 140 -6.44 7.62 15.26
CA SER A 140 -5.45 6.86 14.49
C SER A 140 -4.02 7.37 14.67
N LEU A 141 -3.85 8.49 15.36
CA LEU A 141 -2.55 9.01 15.80
C LEU A 141 -2.18 8.52 17.21
N GLY A 142 -3.12 7.84 17.89
CA GLY A 142 -2.94 7.27 19.21
C GLY A 142 -2.15 5.97 19.20
N TYR A 143 -2.19 5.24 20.31
CA TYR A 143 -1.53 3.94 20.41
C TYR A 143 -2.46 2.80 19.92
N HIS A 144 -1.92 2.00 19.00
CA HIS A 144 -2.60 0.85 18.39
C HIS A 144 -2.01 -0.44 18.95
N GLN A 145 -2.87 -1.25 19.58
CA GLN A 145 -2.49 -2.53 20.16
C GLN A 145 -2.94 -3.67 19.25
N CYS A 146 -1.97 -4.42 18.73
CA CYS A 146 -2.19 -5.53 17.80
C CYS A 146 -1.33 -6.74 18.15
N ARG A 147 -1.78 -7.92 17.73
CA ARG A 147 -0.97 -9.14 17.58
C ARG A 147 -1.73 -10.14 16.71
N TRP A 148 -0.99 -11.07 16.11
CA TRP A 148 -1.57 -12.28 15.55
C TRP A 148 -1.63 -13.40 16.62
N ASN A 149 -2.78 -13.81 17.16
CA ASN A 149 -4.10 -13.16 17.25
C ASN A 149 -4.49 -12.93 18.72
N TYR A 150 -5.45 -12.04 19.00
CA TYR A 150 -6.26 -12.19 20.22
C TYR A 150 -7.18 -13.40 20.08
N LYS A 151 -7.29 -14.20 21.13
CA LYS A 151 -7.88 -15.55 21.07
C LYS A 151 -9.39 -15.52 20.86
N ASP A 152 -10.08 -14.64 21.56
CA ASP A 152 -11.54 -14.55 21.66
C ASP A 152 -11.94 -13.19 22.25
N GLU A 153 -13.25 -12.94 22.42
CA GLU A 153 -13.73 -11.67 23.01
C GLU A 153 -13.28 -11.47 24.45
N LYS A 154 -13.03 -12.54 25.20
CA LYS A 154 -12.59 -12.46 26.59
C LYS A 154 -11.15 -11.94 26.63
N ASP A 155 -10.27 -12.45 25.77
CA ASP A 155 -8.90 -11.96 25.61
C ASP A 155 -8.89 -10.47 25.25
N VAL A 156 -9.73 -10.05 24.30
CA VAL A 156 -9.92 -8.63 23.93
C VAL A 156 -10.29 -7.77 25.15
N ARG A 157 -11.30 -8.19 25.93
CA ARG A 157 -11.74 -7.46 27.13
C ARG A 157 -10.67 -7.43 28.22
N GLU A 158 -9.96 -8.53 28.43
CA GLU A 158 -8.87 -8.63 29.41
C GLU A 158 -7.69 -7.71 29.06
N VAL A 159 -7.30 -7.65 27.78
CA VAL A 159 -6.25 -6.74 27.30
C VAL A 159 -6.65 -5.29 27.56
N ILE A 160 -7.84 -4.89 27.13
CA ILE A 160 -8.39 -3.54 27.34
C ILE A 160 -8.42 -3.19 28.84
N ALA A 161 -8.88 -4.12 29.68
CA ALA A 161 -8.91 -3.91 31.13
C ALA A 161 -7.51 -3.69 31.71
N LYS A 162 -6.51 -4.46 31.26
CA LYS A 162 -5.12 -4.29 31.72
C LYS A 162 -4.51 -2.95 31.30
N PHE A 163 -4.83 -2.43 30.12
CA PHE A 163 -4.42 -1.06 29.75
C PHE A 163 -4.98 -0.03 30.73
N ASP A 164 -6.25 -0.16 31.11
CA ASP A 164 -6.90 0.74 32.07
C ASP A 164 -6.30 0.59 33.49
N GLU A 165 -6.13 -0.65 33.97
CA GLU A 165 -5.57 -0.97 35.28
C GLU A 165 -4.13 -0.46 35.45
N ASN A 166 -3.34 -0.47 34.38
CA ASN A 166 -1.94 -0.04 34.39
C ASN A 166 -1.76 1.42 33.95
N GLU A 167 -2.85 2.17 33.72
CA GLU A 167 -2.83 3.57 33.30
C GLU A 167 -2.03 3.81 32.00
N ILE A 168 -2.06 2.84 31.08
CA ILE A 168 -1.40 2.94 29.77
C ILE A 168 -2.45 3.37 28.73
N PRO A 169 -2.27 4.50 28.02
CA PRO A 169 -3.22 4.95 27.01
C PRO A 169 -3.19 4.04 25.77
N MET A 170 -4.37 3.77 25.23
CA MET A 170 -4.58 3.01 24.00
C MET A 170 -5.87 3.49 23.34
N ASP A 171 -5.81 3.71 22.03
CA ASP A 171 -6.94 4.20 21.24
C ASP A 171 -7.58 3.06 20.43
N VAL A 172 -6.79 2.08 19.97
CA VAL A 172 -7.26 1.07 19.03
C VAL A 172 -6.81 -0.33 19.42
N ILE A 173 -7.72 -1.29 19.34
CA ILE A 173 -7.40 -2.73 19.38
C ILE A 173 -7.67 -3.39 18.02
N TRP A 174 -6.77 -4.28 17.61
CA TRP A 174 -6.80 -4.90 16.28
C TRP A 174 -7.14 -6.38 16.34
N LEU A 175 -7.97 -6.87 15.42
CA LEU A 175 -8.23 -8.29 15.24
C LEU A 175 -7.67 -8.78 13.91
N ASP A 176 -6.66 -9.63 14.02
CA ASP A 176 -6.01 -10.33 12.91
C ASP A 176 -6.86 -11.56 12.49
N ILE A 177 -6.43 -12.34 11.49
CA ILE A 177 -7.22 -13.27 10.68
C ILE A 177 -7.98 -14.36 11.46
N GLU A 178 -7.58 -14.69 12.69
CA GLU A 178 -8.24 -15.75 13.48
C GLU A 178 -9.58 -15.33 14.07
N HIS A 179 -9.99 -14.06 13.93
CA HIS A 179 -11.33 -13.62 14.29
C HIS A 179 -12.41 -14.07 13.30
N THR A 180 -12.01 -14.46 12.09
CA THR A 180 -12.92 -14.81 11.00
C THR A 180 -13.38 -16.28 11.06
N ASP A 181 -14.56 -16.58 10.50
CA ASP A 181 -15.07 -17.94 10.37
C ASP A 181 -14.29 -18.73 9.30
N GLU A 182 -13.28 -19.48 9.74
CA GLU A 182 -12.38 -20.24 8.88
C GLU A 182 -11.74 -19.41 7.74
N LYS A 183 -11.29 -18.17 8.02
CA LYS A 183 -10.64 -17.27 7.05
C LYS A 183 -11.61 -16.78 5.96
N ARG A 184 -12.89 -16.64 6.31
CA ARG A 184 -13.88 -15.92 5.51
C ARG A 184 -13.98 -14.50 6.03
N TYR A 185 -13.44 -13.53 5.31
CA TYR A 185 -13.62 -12.11 5.65
C TYR A 185 -15.10 -11.71 5.72
N PHE A 186 -15.43 -10.62 6.39
CA PHE A 186 -16.81 -10.20 6.65
C PHE A 186 -17.62 -11.21 7.48
N THR A 187 -16.95 -12.05 8.28
CA THR A 187 -17.58 -13.00 9.19
C THR A 187 -16.83 -13.07 10.52
N TRP A 188 -17.43 -13.75 11.49
CA TRP A 188 -16.87 -13.96 12.83
C TRP A 188 -16.85 -15.45 13.16
N ASP A 189 -15.75 -15.93 13.75
CA ASP A 189 -15.69 -17.25 14.37
C ASP A 189 -16.67 -17.28 15.55
N LYS A 190 -17.79 -18.00 15.40
CA LYS A 190 -18.88 -17.97 16.39
C LYS A 190 -18.54 -18.63 17.73
N GLU A 191 -17.49 -19.44 17.79
CA GLU A 191 -17.04 -20.03 19.06
C GLU A 191 -16.20 -19.04 19.87
N LYS A 192 -15.37 -18.26 19.18
CA LYS A 192 -14.47 -17.26 19.80
C LYS A 192 -15.09 -15.87 19.95
N PHE A 193 -15.93 -15.49 18.99
CA PHE A 193 -16.58 -14.18 18.84
C PHE A 193 -18.10 -14.35 18.65
N PRO A 194 -18.82 -14.87 19.67
CA PRO A 194 -20.27 -15.11 19.60
C PRO A 194 -21.13 -13.85 19.62
N GLU A 195 -20.65 -12.74 20.21
CA GLU A 195 -21.34 -11.48 20.42
C GLU A 195 -20.49 -10.27 19.94
N PRO A 196 -20.04 -10.27 18.65
CA PRO A 196 -19.07 -9.29 18.16
C PRO A 196 -19.57 -7.86 18.26
N LYS A 197 -20.88 -7.65 18.06
CA LYS A 197 -21.51 -6.33 18.21
C LYS A 197 -21.36 -5.80 19.63
N GLN A 198 -21.62 -6.63 20.64
CA GLN A 198 -21.50 -6.22 22.04
C GLN A 198 -20.04 -5.93 22.39
N MET A 199 -19.10 -6.74 21.91
CA MET A 199 -17.67 -6.50 22.08
C MET A 199 -17.26 -5.15 21.50
N VAL A 200 -17.64 -4.85 20.25
CA VAL A 200 -17.33 -3.58 19.59
C VAL A 200 -17.93 -2.40 20.36
N GLU A 201 -19.21 -2.49 20.78
CA GLU A 201 -19.85 -1.46 21.61
C GLU A 201 -19.15 -1.26 22.96
N ASP A 202 -18.64 -2.32 23.58
CA ASP A 202 -17.89 -2.23 24.84
C ASP A 202 -16.55 -1.51 24.66
N VAL A 203 -15.88 -1.69 23.50
CA VAL A 203 -14.68 -0.92 23.12
C VAL A 203 -15.06 0.55 22.90
N ALA A 204 -16.12 0.81 22.15
CA ALA A 204 -16.60 2.16 21.84
C ALA A 204 -17.00 2.96 23.09
N LYS A 205 -17.66 2.32 24.08
CA LYS A 205 -18.02 2.95 25.37
C LYS A 205 -16.82 3.49 26.15
N LYS A 206 -15.60 2.97 25.89
CA LYS A 206 -14.35 3.47 26.46
C LYS A 206 -13.69 4.57 25.63
N GLY A 207 -14.34 5.05 24.57
CA GLY A 207 -13.78 6.01 23.62
C GLY A 207 -12.72 5.43 22.70
N ARG A 208 -12.65 4.09 22.56
CA ARG A 208 -11.68 3.36 21.75
C ARG A 208 -12.30 2.85 20.46
N LYS A 209 -11.46 2.47 19.49
CA LYS A 209 -11.85 1.90 18.20
C LYS A 209 -11.38 0.46 18.04
N MET A 210 -11.98 -0.25 17.09
CA MET A 210 -11.56 -1.58 16.69
C MET A 210 -11.13 -1.59 15.22
N VAL A 211 -10.03 -2.27 14.90
CA VAL A 211 -9.62 -2.50 13.52
C VAL A 211 -9.72 -3.98 13.20
N LEU A 212 -10.36 -4.33 12.09
CA LEU A 212 -10.51 -5.71 11.62
C LEU A 212 -9.73 -5.92 10.32
N ILE A 213 -8.96 -7.02 10.26
CA ILE A 213 -8.28 -7.39 9.03
C ILE A 213 -9.28 -7.88 7.96
N VAL A 214 -9.11 -7.38 6.74
CA VAL A 214 -9.86 -7.75 5.54
C VAL A 214 -8.90 -7.78 4.36
N ASP A 215 -8.48 -8.98 3.96
CA ASP A 215 -7.55 -9.17 2.85
C ASP A 215 -8.31 -9.35 1.53
N PRO A 216 -7.65 -9.14 0.38
CA PRO A 216 -8.33 -9.27 -0.90
C PRO A 216 -8.63 -10.72 -1.28
N HIS A 217 -8.22 -11.72 -0.54
CA HIS A 217 -8.42 -13.11 -0.95
C HIS A 217 -9.70 -13.72 -0.35
N ILE A 218 -10.52 -14.35 -1.17
CA ILE A 218 -11.83 -14.90 -0.81
C ILE A 218 -11.77 -16.42 -0.77
N LYS A 219 -12.26 -17.01 0.32
CA LYS A 219 -12.40 -18.46 0.43
C LYS A 219 -13.31 -19.03 -0.67
N ARG A 220 -12.81 -19.99 -1.43
CA ARG A 220 -13.59 -20.67 -2.48
C ARG A 220 -14.55 -21.70 -1.88
N THR A 221 -15.75 -21.29 -1.47
CA THR A 221 -16.79 -22.20 -0.96
C THR A 221 -18.21 -21.77 -1.34
N LYS A 222 -19.05 -22.75 -1.69
CA LYS A 222 -20.45 -22.49 -2.11
C LYS A 222 -21.32 -21.90 -1.00
N ASN A 223 -20.95 -22.12 0.26
CA ASN A 223 -21.68 -21.66 1.44
C ASN A 223 -21.24 -20.25 1.92
N TYR A 224 -20.56 -19.48 1.07
CA TYR A 224 -20.10 -18.14 1.39
C TYR A 224 -20.71 -17.12 0.42
N THR A 225 -21.50 -16.19 0.97
CA THR A 225 -22.26 -15.21 0.18
C THR A 225 -21.36 -14.29 -0.62
N ILE A 226 -20.31 -13.75 0.00
CA ILE A 226 -19.34 -12.86 -0.66
C ILE A 226 -18.70 -13.55 -1.85
N TYR A 227 -18.27 -14.81 -1.71
CA TYR A 227 -17.76 -15.62 -2.81
C TYR A 227 -18.76 -15.77 -3.97
N LYS A 228 -20.03 -16.09 -3.67
CA LYS A 228 -21.07 -16.24 -4.70
C LYS A 228 -21.30 -14.93 -5.46
N GLU A 229 -21.29 -13.81 -4.78
CA GLU A 229 -21.48 -12.50 -5.39
C GLU A 229 -20.27 -12.05 -6.21
N ALA A 230 -19.06 -12.21 -5.67
CA ALA A 230 -17.82 -11.91 -6.39
C ALA A 230 -17.75 -12.73 -7.69
N ARG A 231 -18.09 -14.02 -7.63
CA ARG A 231 -18.20 -14.89 -8.81
C ARG A 231 -19.29 -14.42 -9.79
N LYS A 232 -20.41 -13.90 -9.32
CA LYS A 232 -21.48 -13.38 -10.19
C LYS A 232 -21.02 -12.12 -10.92
N LYS A 233 -20.40 -11.16 -10.22
CA LYS A 233 -19.85 -9.93 -10.80
C LYS A 233 -18.76 -10.20 -11.84
N ARG A 234 -17.97 -11.27 -11.63
CA ARG A 234 -17.07 -11.80 -12.67
C ARG A 234 -17.81 -12.16 -13.95
N LEU A 235 -18.82 -13.01 -13.81
CA LEU A 235 -19.54 -13.55 -14.97
C LEU A 235 -20.29 -12.45 -15.74
N SER A 236 -20.55 -11.30 -15.12
CA SER A 236 -21.10 -10.11 -15.79
C SER A 236 -20.04 -9.20 -16.42
N GLY A 237 -18.74 -9.49 -16.29
CA GLY A 237 -17.66 -8.65 -16.83
C GLY A 237 -17.39 -7.37 -16.04
N GLU A 238 -17.97 -7.21 -14.85
CA GLU A 238 -17.76 -6.02 -14.01
C GLU A 238 -16.47 -6.17 -13.20
N ARG A 239 -15.42 -5.40 -13.55
CA ARG A 239 -14.15 -5.24 -12.82
C ARG A 239 -13.79 -6.48 -12.02
N ALA A 240 -13.29 -7.53 -12.67
CA ALA A 240 -13.14 -8.82 -12.03
C ALA A 240 -11.81 -9.45 -12.43
N TRP A 241 -10.94 -9.65 -11.45
CA TRP A 241 -9.53 -9.97 -11.61
C TRP A 241 -9.32 -11.34 -10.94
N TRP A 242 -8.89 -12.39 -11.65
CA TRP A 242 -9.04 -13.77 -11.17
C TRP A 242 -7.88 -14.71 -11.47
N GLU A 243 -7.50 -15.48 -10.45
CA GLU A 243 -6.81 -16.76 -10.63
C GLU A 243 -7.79 -17.92 -10.33
N GLU A 244 -8.06 -18.79 -11.31
CA GLU A 244 -9.02 -19.89 -11.13
C GLU A 244 -8.48 -21.08 -10.34
N ASN A 245 -7.15 -21.24 -10.30
CA ASN A 245 -6.48 -22.43 -9.80
C ASN A 245 -6.09 -22.37 -8.31
N SER A 246 -6.27 -21.22 -7.65
CA SER A 246 -6.02 -21.09 -6.22
C SER A 246 -7.21 -21.55 -5.36
N ARG A 247 -6.92 -22.04 -4.15
CA ARG A 247 -7.93 -22.29 -3.10
C ARG A 247 -8.59 -21.00 -2.63
N TRP A 248 -7.91 -19.87 -2.87
CA TRP A 248 -8.30 -18.52 -2.52
C TRP A 248 -8.51 -17.72 -3.80
N GLN A 249 -9.60 -16.97 -3.89
CA GLN A 249 -9.87 -16.11 -5.04
C GLN A 249 -9.55 -14.67 -4.68
N LEU A 250 -8.55 -14.09 -5.31
CA LEU A 250 -8.26 -12.68 -5.12
C LEU A 250 -9.39 -11.83 -5.70
N LEU A 251 -9.75 -10.80 -4.95
CA LEU A 251 -10.80 -9.87 -5.27
C LEU A 251 -10.35 -8.94 -6.36
N ALA A 252 -11.34 -8.49 -7.11
CA ALA A 252 -11.17 -7.26 -7.82
C ALA A 252 -10.82 -6.12 -6.87
N PRO A 253 -9.75 -5.36 -7.15
CA PRO A 253 -9.62 -4.04 -6.58
C PRO A 253 -10.90 -3.25 -6.92
N GLY A 254 -11.58 -2.74 -5.88
CA GLY A 254 -12.86 -2.03 -6.00
C GLY A 254 -14.08 -2.72 -5.40
N LEU A 255 -13.97 -3.97 -4.92
CA LEU A 255 -15.11 -4.70 -4.33
C LEU A 255 -14.95 -4.88 -2.82
N VAL A 256 -15.75 -4.15 -2.05
CA VAL A 256 -15.84 -4.27 -0.59
C VAL A 256 -17.31 -4.36 -0.17
N TRP A 257 -17.60 -5.24 0.79
CA TRP A 257 -18.95 -5.55 1.27
C TRP A 257 -19.10 -5.22 2.76
N LEU A 258 -18.65 -4.03 3.16
CA LEU A 258 -18.74 -3.58 4.56
C LEU A 258 -20.19 -3.47 5.03
N ASP A 259 -21.11 -3.14 4.12
CA ASP A 259 -22.55 -3.17 4.34
C ASP A 259 -23.10 -4.54 4.79
N LYS A 260 -22.32 -5.61 4.56
CA LYS A 260 -22.66 -7.00 4.92
C LYS A 260 -21.87 -7.52 6.10
N TYR A 261 -21.03 -6.70 6.73
CA TYR A 261 -20.25 -7.12 7.88
C TYR A 261 -21.10 -7.07 9.16
N GLU A 262 -22.00 -8.05 9.30
CA GLU A 262 -22.84 -8.14 10.50
C GLU A 262 -21.98 -8.20 11.77
N GLY A 263 -22.38 -7.45 12.80
CA GLY A 263 -21.68 -7.38 14.07
C GLY A 263 -20.64 -6.26 14.19
N THR A 264 -20.47 -5.43 13.16
CA THR A 264 -19.70 -4.18 13.25
C THR A 264 -20.58 -2.96 13.54
N THR A 265 -19.94 -1.84 13.86
CA THR A 265 -20.55 -0.51 14.09
C THR A 265 -19.63 0.56 13.49
N GLU A 266 -20.00 1.84 13.58
CA GLU A 266 -19.21 2.99 13.12
C GLU A 266 -17.82 3.14 13.76
N ASP A 267 -17.59 2.46 14.89
CA ASP A 267 -16.31 2.43 15.60
C ASP A 267 -15.34 1.36 15.08
N VAL A 268 -15.76 0.63 14.04
CA VAL A 268 -14.95 -0.37 13.35
C VAL A 268 -14.26 0.25 12.13
N HIS A 269 -12.97 0.00 12.03
CA HIS A 269 -12.09 0.38 10.93
C HIS A 269 -11.43 -0.86 10.34
N ILE A 270 -10.76 -0.71 9.19
CA ILE A 270 -10.30 -1.87 8.41
C ILE A 270 -8.79 -1.85 8.23
N TRP A 271 -8.20 -3.03 8.29
CA TRP A 271 -6.82 -3.28 7.90
C TRP A 271 -6.82 -4.14 6.63
N ASN A 272 -6.15 -3.68 5.60
CA ASN A 272 -5.91 -4.42 4.37
C ASN A 272 -4.50 -5.00 4.36
N ASP A 273 -4.39 -6.32 4.48
CA ASP A 273 -3.14 -7.05 4.33
C ASP A 273 -3.17 -7.90 3.05
N MET A 274 -2.03 -8.52 2.73
CA MET A 274 -1.90 -9.49 1.63
C MET A 274 -2.28 -8.91 0.25
N ASN A 275 -2.17 -7.59 0.08
CA ASN A 275 -2.69 -6.85 -1.06
C ASN A 275 -1.65 -6.44 -2.11
N GLU A 276 -0.52 -7.15 -2.18
CA GLU A 276 0.46 -7.03 -3.28
C GLU A 276 -0.12 -7.33 -4.65
N PRO A 277 -0.83 -8.47 -4.89
CA PRO A 277 -1.40 -9.47 -3.97
C PRO A 277 -0.49 -10.64 -3.60
N SER A 278 -0.61 -11.14 -2.37
CA SER A 278 0.10 -12.34 -1.92
C SER A 278 -0.60 -13.62 -2.36
N VAL A 279 0.13 -14.47 -3.08
CA VAL A 279 -0.32 -15.78 -3.59
C VAL A 279 0.72 -16.84 -3.22
N PHE A 280 0.49 -17.59 -2.15
CA PHE A 280 1.49 -18.52 -1.59
C PHE A 280 2.03 -19.59 -2.54
N ASN A 281 1.28 -19.96 -3.57
CA ASN A 281 1.70 -20.92 -4.60
C ASN A 281 2.00 -20.27 -5.96
N GLY A 282 2.02 -18.94 -6.02
CA GLY A 282 2.32 -18.16 -7.21
C GLY A 282 3.81 -17.87 -7.37
N PRO A 283 4.25 -17.41 -8.55
CA PRO A 283 5.62 -16.96 -8.75
C PRO A 283 5.94 -15.81 -7.79
N GLU A 284 7.09 -15.90 -7.09
CA GLU A 284 7.53 -14.87 -6.14
C GLU A 284 6.49 -14.54 -5.05
N ILE A 285 5.59 -15.48 -4.72
CA ILE A 285 4.49 -15.26 -3.77
C ILE A 285 3.50 -14.18 -4.25
N THR A 286 3.36 -14.00 -5.56
CA THR A 286 2.34 -13.11 -6.16
C THR A 286 1.66 -13.74 -7.39
N MET A 287 0.76 -13.01 -8.04
CA MET A 287 0.01 -13.49 -9.19
C MET A 287 0.91 -13.74 -10.42
N PRO A 288 0.55 -14.70 -11.30
CA PRO A 288 1.17 -14.84 -12.61
C PRO A 288 1.05 -13.56 -13.46
N LYS A 289 2.12 -13.22 -14.18
CA LYS A 289 2.19 -11.99 -14.99
C LYS A 289 1.20 -11.92 -16.15
N ASP A 290 0.84 -13.07 -16.71
CA ASP A 290 -0.10 -13.25 -17.83
C ASP A 290 -1.56 -13.40 -17.36
N LEU A 291 -1.82 -13.31 -16.05
CA LEU A 291 -3.18 -13.25 -15.54
C LEU A 291 -3.87 -12.02 -16.12
N VAL A 292 -5.09 -12.20 -16.62
CA VAL A 292 -5.84 -11.13 -17.28
C VAL A 292 -6.73 -10.40 -16.28
N HIS A 293 -6.63 -9.09 -16.37
CA HIS A 293 -7.10 -8.04 -15.52
C HIS A 293 -8.29 -7.33 -16.24
N TYR A 294 -8.97 -6.35 -15.61
CA TYR A 294 -10.07 -5.62 -16.30
C TYR A 294 -9.55 -4.89 -17.55
N ASP A 295 -10.39 -4.73 -18.58
CA ASP A 295 -10.04 -4.12 -19.87
C ASP A 295 -8.90 -4.86 -20.62
N ASP A 296 -8.89 -6.20 -20.49
CA ASP A 296 -7.93 -7.11 -21.14
C ASP A 296 -6.45 -6.79 -20.84
N ARG A 297 -6.17 -6.12 -19.72
CA ARG A 297 -4.82 -5.87 -19.24
C ARG A 297 -4.19 -7.16 -18.71
N GLU A 298 -2.88 -7.27 -18.77
CA GLU A 298 -2.15 -8.33 -18.06
C GLU A 298 -1.73 -7.85 -16.66
N HIS A 299 -1.53 -8.77 -15.72
CA HIS A 299 -1.08 -8.44 -14.38
C HIS A 299 0.24 -7.67 -14.39
N ARG A 300 1.17 -8.01 -15.31
CA ARG A 300 2.43 -7.28 -15.49
C ARG A 300 2.25 -5.78 -15.74
N GLU A 301 1.12 -5.37 -16.31
CA GLU A 301 0.85 -3.97 -16.64
C GLU A 301 0.38 -3.16 -15.45
N VAL A 302 -0.11 -3.79 -14.38
CA VAL A 302 -0.84 -3.11 -13.29
C VAL A 302 -0.47 -3.60 -11.90
N HIS A 303 0.50 -4.51 -11.79
CA HIS A 303 0.88 -5.18 -10.54
C HIS A 303 1.05 -4.22 -9.37
N ASN A 304 1.87 -3.17 -9.53
CA ASN A 304 2.15 -2.23 -8.43
C ASN A 304 0.93 -1.36 -8.02
N MET A 305 -0.14 -1.32 -8.84
CA MET A 305 -1.38 -0.61 -8.55
C MET A 305 -2.46 -1.46 -7.88
N TYR A 306 -2.30 -2.79 -7.81
CA TYR A 306 -3.32 -3.67 -7.27
C TYR A 306 -3.68 -3.32 -5.81
N GLY A 307 -2.68 -3.20 -4.94
CA GLY A 307 -2.90 -2.87 -3.53
C GLY A 307 -3.48 -1.47 -3.31
N PHE A 308 -3.09 -0.51 -4.15
CA PHE A 308 -3.69 0.82 -4.15
C PHE A 308 -5.20 0.77 -4.42
N TYR A 309 -5.63 0.09 -5.48
CA TYR A 309 -7.07 0.01 -5.77
C TYR A 309 -7.85 -0.85 -4.77
N GLN A 310 -7.18 -1.79 -4.08
CA GLN A 310 -7.79 -2.54 -2.98
C GLN A 310 -8.06 -1.62 -1.79
N HIS A 311 -7.10 -0.77 -1.45
CA HIS A 311 -7.25 0.23 -0.39
C HIS A 311 -8.30 1.29 -0.80
N GLU A 312 -8.38 1.69 -2.09
CA GLU A 312 -9.41 2.59 -2.62
C GLU A 312 -10.81 2.02 -2.36
N ALA A 313 -10.97 0.74 -2.65
CA ALA A 313 -12.23 0.02 -2.50
C ALA A 313 -12.71 0.04 -1.05
N THR A 314 -11.80 -0.21 -0.12
CA THR A 314 -12.09 -0.19 1.32
C THR A 314 -12.48 1.21 1.75
N HIS A 315 -11.75 2.23 1.31
CA HIS A 315 -12.06 3.63 1.63
C HIS A 315 -13.44 4.05 1.15
N ASN A 316 -13.74 3.75 -0.12
CA ASN A 316 -15.03 4.06 -0.72
C ASN A 316 -16.14 3.23 -0.06
N GLY A 317 -15.86 1.99 0.32
CA GLY A 317 -16.76 1.14 1.10
C GLY A 317 -17.17 1.78 2.42
N ILE A 318 -16.21 2.17 3.26
CA ILE A 318 -16.47 2.84 4.55
C ILE A 318 -17.21 4.17 4.33
N SER A 319 -16.78 4.96 3.34
CA SER A 319 -17.36 6.27 3.06
C SER A 319 -18.80 6.21 2.53
N SER A 320 -19.16 5.14 1.83
CA SER A 320 -20.49 4.95 1.23
C SER A 320 -21.52 4.32 2.17
N ASP A 321 -21.06 3.67 3.24
CA ASP A 321 -21.95 3.09 4.25
C ASP A 321 -22.59 4.21 5.07
N THR A 322 -23.88 4.46 4.83
CA THR A 322 -24.65 5.51 5.52
C THR A 322 -24.74 5.36 7.04
N SER A 323 -24.51 4.15 7.59
CA SER A 323 -24.44 3.92 9.03
C SER A 323 -23.14 4.45 9.63
N HIS A 324 -22.04 4.39 8.86
CA HIS A 324 -20.77 5.03 9.17
C HIS A 324 -20.80 6.52 8.79
N ALA A 325 -21.30 6.91 7.62
CA ALA A 325 -21.25 8.29 7.12
C ALA A 325 -22.08 9.32 7.92
N ALA A 326 -23.06 8.88 8.72
CA ALA A 326 -23.90 9.76 9.52
C ALA A 326 -23.28 10.20 10.86
N THR A 327 -22.28 9.46 11.37
CA THR A 327 -21.65 9.69 12.69
C THR A 327 -20.12 9.53 12.68
N ALA A 328 -19.56 8.79 11.73
CA ALA A 328 -18.12 8.59 11.59
C ALA A 328 -17.48 9.82 10.95
N GLY A 329 -16.38 10.26 11.57
CA GLY A 329 -15.46 11.20 10.95
C GLY A 329 -14.71 10.56 9.77
N ILE A 330 -13.50 11.07 9.51
CA ILE A 330 -12.66 10.61 8.40
C ILE A 330 -12.33 9.10 8.58
N PRO A 331 -12.52 8.24 7.57
CA PRO A 331 -12.24 6.81 7.67
C PRO A 331 -10.74 6.55 7.94
N PHE A 332 -10.44 5.55 8.76
CA PHE A 332 -9.09 5.01 8.94
C PHE A 332 -8.99 3.63 8.28
N ILE A 333 -7.95 3.47 7.46
CA ILE A 333 -7.56 2.19 6.87
C ILE A 333 -6.04 2.09 6.92
N GLU A 334 -5.54 0.95 7.40
CA GLU A 334 -4.15 0.58 7.25
C GLU A 334 -4.01 -0.36 6.04
N ALA A 335 -2.99 -0.17 5.21
CA ALA A 335 -2.69 -1.05 4.10
C ALA A 335 -1.22 -1.47 4.11
N ARG A 336 -0.94 -2.75 3.86
CA ARG A 336 0.44 -3.25 3.71
C ARG A 336 1.10 -2.68 2.45
N VAL A 337 0.33 -2.54 1.36
CA VAL A 337 0.82 -2.01 0.09
C VAL A 337 0.44 -0.55 -0.11
N ALA A 338 1.41 0.23 -0.57
CA ALA A 338 1.20 1.60 -1.05
C ALA A 338 1.74 1.77 -2.48
N TYR A 339 0.98 2.47 -3.32
CA TYR A 339 1.46 3.05 -4.58
C TYR A 339 1.41 4.58 -4.49
N GLU A 340 2.02 5.29 -5.44
CA GLU A 340 2.16 6.75 -5.55
C GLU A 340 1.01 7.60 -4.95
N TRP A 341 -0.24 7.19 -5.16
CA TRP A 341 -1.45 7.92 -4.72
C TRP A 341 -2.01 7.47 -3.36
N ALA A 342 -1.43 6.49 -2.68
CA ALA A 342 -1.89 6.02 -1.37
C ALA A 342 -1.88 7.16 -0.33
N GLN A 343 -0.99 8.13 -0.49
CA GLN A 343 -0.97 9.33 0.35
C GLN A 343 -2.05 10.35 -0.02
N ALA A 344 -2.64 10.33 -1.20
CA ALA A 344 -3.58 11.34 -1.69
C ALA A 344 -4.94 11.35 -0.99
N GLY A 345 -5.25 10.30 -0.23
CA GLY A 345 -6.57 10.13 0.39
C GLY A 345 -7.72 10.09 -0.64
N TRP A 346 -7.51 9.46 -1.79
CA TRP A 346 -8.56 9.19 -2.80
C TRP A 346 -9.24 10.45 -3.38
N LEU A 347 -8.66 11.64 -3.18
CA LEU A 347 -9.16 12.90 -3.72
C LEU A 347 -8.85 13.08 -5.21
N PHE A 348 -8.03 12.21 -5.79
CA PHE A 348 -7.73 12.17 -7.21
C PHE A 348 -8.11 10.80 -7.76
N GLN A 349 -9.13 10.77 -8.62
CA GLN A 349 -9.29 9.65 -9.53
C GLN A 349 -8.13 9.71 -10.54
N PRO A 350 -7.31 8.66 -10.68
CA PRO A 350 -6.35 8.60 -11.75
C PRO A 350 -7.10 8.67 -13.09
N PHE A 351 -6.68 9.56 -13.99
CA PHE A 351 -7.08 9.50 -15.39
C PHE A 351 -6.26 8.37 -16.04
N PHE A 352 -6.69 7.12 -15.89
CA PHE A 352 -6.17 5.99 -16.66
C PHE A 352 -7.30 5.11 -17.16
#